data_AF-A0A4Y2P6D1-F1
#
_entry.id   AF-A0A4Y2P6D1-F1
#
_cell.length_a   1.000
_cell.length_b   1.000
_cell.length_c   1.000
_cell.angle_alpha   90.00
_cell.angle_beta   90.00
_cell.angle_gamma   90.00
#
_symmetry.space_group_name_H-M   'P 1'
#
loop_
_entity.id
_entity.type
_entity.pdbx_description
1 polymer ?
#
loop_
_entity_poly.entity_id
_entity_poly.type
_entity_poly.pdbx_seq_one_letter_code
_entity_poly.pdbx_strand_id
1 'polypeptide(L)'
;MAGNRLQRIGSIFERMTGLLKAGAIKEQDKPIWYDVYKTFPPKHEPTFARPPVEKTINPIFYPEDVIRGKFLKIFGSPDVHNLMKPGEKSIMQRFVEKYQEIEKSRKFSNEDDIFRATESALEQDGLKFVRAAPANRSIVGSLDEKKD
;
A
#
# COMPACT_ATOMS: atom_id res chain seq x y z
N MET A 1 -26.94 -12.28 -36.54
CA MET A 1 -26.46 -12.64 -35.18
C MET A 1 -27.31 -11.89 -34.17
N ALA A 2 -28.19 -12.60 -33.47
CA ALA A 2 -28.96 -12.00 -32.37
C ALA A 2 -27.99 -11.73 -31.20
N GLY A 3 -28.03 -10.52 -30.65
CA GLY A 3 -27.19 -10.12 -29.53
C GLY A 3 -27.91 -9.16 -28.62
N ASN A 4 -27.65 -9.24 -27.31
CA ASN A 4 -28.29 -8.38 -26.32
C ASN A 4 -27.34 -7.25 -25.90
N ARG A 5 -27.68 -6.01 -26.30
CA ARG A 5 -26.92 -4.78 -26.01
C ARG A 5 -27.41 -4.04 -24.75
N LEU A 6 -28.29 -4.62 -23.95
CA LEU A 6 -28.84 -3.97 -22.75
C LEU A 6 -27.84 -4.03 -21.59
N GLN A 7 -26.99 -3.01 -21.45
CA GLN A 7 -25.95 -2.98 -20.42
C GLN A 7 -26.48 -2.76 -18.99
N ARG A 8 -27.66 -2.14 -18.83
CA ARG A 8 -28.22 -1.78 -17.52
C ARG A 8 -29.00 -2.91 -16.83
N ILE A 9 -29.30 -3.99 -17.56
CA ILE A 9 -30.16 -5.09 -17.09
C ILE A 9 -29.33 -6.36 -16.95
N GLY A 10 -29.17 -6.83 -15.71
CA GLY A 10 -28.41 -8.04 -15.39
C GLY A 10 -26.93 -7.95 -15.76
N SER A 11 -26.22 -9.06 -15.60
CA SER A 11 -24.84 -9.20 -16.07
C SER A 11 -24.77 -9.73 -17.51
N ILE A 12 -23.59 -9.64 -18.14
CA ILE A 12 -23.37 -10.26 -19.46
C ILE A 12 -23.63 -11.77 -19.41
N PHE A 13 -23.34 -12.42 -18.29
CA PHE A 13 -23.50 -13.85 -18.11
C PHE A 13 -24.97 -14.25 -18.04
N GLU A 14 -25.78 -13.54 -17.25
CA GLU A 14 -27.22 -13.76 -17.18
C GLU A 14 -27.90 -13.57 -18.54
N ARG A 15 -27.52 -12.50 -19.26
CA ARG A 15 -28.07 -12.23 -20.59
C ARG A 15 -27.73 -13.32 -21.60
N MET A 16 -26.47 -13.77 -21.63
CA MET A 16 -26.06 -14.88 -22.50
C MET A 16 -26.73 -16.20 -22.11
N THR A 17 -26.83 -16.49 -20.82
CA THR A 17 -27.54 -17.67 -20.30
C THR A 17 -29.01 -17.66 -20.73
N GLY A 18 -29.68 -16.51 -20.66
CA GLY A 18 -31.05 -16.35 -21.13
C GLY A 18 -31.21 -16.59 -22.63
N LEU A 19 -30.29 -16.04 -23.45
CA LEU A 19 -30.30 -16.24 -24.91
C LEU A 19 -30.08 -17.71 -25.31
N LEU A 20 -29.18 -18.41 -24.60
CA LEU A 20 -28.95 -19.85 -24.80
C LEU A 20 -30.19 -20.66 -24.40
N LYS A 21 -30.78 -20.39 -23.23
CA LYS A 21 -31.98 -21.08 -22.75
C LYS A 21 -33.21 -20.86 -23.64
N ALA A 22 -33.36 -19.66 -24.20
CA ALA A 22 -34.45 -19.33 -25.11
C ALA A 22 -34.23 -19.88 -26.55
N GLY A 23 -33.06 -20.46 -26.84
CA GLY A 23 -32.70 -20.92 -28.19
C GLY A 23 -32.42 -19.80 -29.20
N ALA A 24 -32.34 -18.54 -28.75
CA ALA A 24 -32.02 -17.39 -29.60
C ALA A 24 -30.55 -17.41 -30.06
N ILE A 25 -29.68 -18.07 -29.30
CA ILE A 25 -28.29 -18.40 -29.66
C ILE A 25 -28.15 -19.92 -29.57
N LYS A 26 -27.56 -20.53 -30.60
CA LYS A 26 -27.27 -21.97 -30.60
C LYS A 26 -26.11 -22.29 -29.66
N GLU A 27 -26.08 -23.49 -29.09
CA GLU A 27 -24.97 -23.93 -28.23
C GLU A 27 -23.60 -23.88 -28.95
N GLN A 28 -23.59 -24.08 -30.27
CA GLN A 28 -22.41 -23.98 -31.13
C GLN A 28 -21.86 -22.55 -31.25
N ASP A 29 -22.75 -21.55 -31.12
CA ASP A 29 -22.43 -20.12 -31.20
C ASP A 29 -22.18 -19.52 -29.80
N LYS A 30 -22.11 -20.38 -28.77
CA LYS A 30 -21.81 -19.99 -27.39
C LYS A 30 -20.41 -19.34 -27.32
N PRO A 31 -20.26 -18.17 -26.69
CA PRO A 31 -18.96 -17.53 -26.57
C PRO A 31 -17.96 -18.37 -25.77
N ILE A 32 -16.70 -18.34 -26.20
CA ILE A 32 -15.60 -19.10 -25.59
C ILE A 32 -15.47 -18.82 -24.08
N TRP A 33 -15.70 -17.57 -23.66
CA TRP A 33 -15.60 -17.18 -22.24
C TRP A 33 -16.71 -17.73 -21.36
N TYR A 34 -17.85 -18.18 -21.92
CA TYR A 34 -19.04 -18.54 -21.13
C TYR A 34 -18.76 -19.72 -20.20
N ASP A 35 -18.11 -20.76 -20.71
CA ASP A 35 -17.80 -21.95 -19.90
C ASP A 35 -16.80 -21.62 -18.80
N VAL A 36 -15.80 -20.77 -19.09
CA VAL A 36 -14.84 -20.26 -18.09
C VAL A 36 -15.55 -19.50 -16.98
N TYR A 37 -16.49 -18.61 -17.33
CA TYR A 37 -17.28 -17.85 -16.36
C TYR A 37 -18.17 -18.78 -15.53
N LYS A 38 -18.80 -19.77 -16.17
CA LYS A 38 -19.67 -20.74 -15.50
C LYS A 38 -18.91 -21.63 -14.51
N THR A 39 -17.67 -22.02 -14.84
CA THR A 39 -16.83 -22.83 -13.96
C THR A 39 -16.17 -22.01 -12.86
N PHE A 40 -15.77 -20.76 -13.16
CA PHE A 40 -15.06 -19.86 -12.24
C PHE A 40 -15.76 -18.50 -12.18
N PRO A 41 -16.97 -18.44 -11.57
CA PRO A 41 -17.71 -17.19 -11.49
C PRO A 41 -16.97 -16.18 -10.60
N PRO A 42 -17.07 -14.88 -10.90
CA PRO A 42 -16.49 -13.85 -10.05
C PRO A 42 -17.19 -13.82 -8.67
N LYS A 43 -16.47 -13.36 -7.64
CA LYS A 43 -17.03 -13.21 -6.28
C LYS A 43 -18.29 -12.33 -6.24
N HIS A 44 -18.36 -11.34 -7.11
CA HIS A 44 -19.50 -10.43 -7.22
C HIS A 44 -19.87 -10.27 -8.70
N GLU A 45 -21.15 -10.47 -9.02
CA GLU A 45 -21.67 -10.28 -10.37
C GLU A 45 -21.50 -8.80 -10.82
N PRO A 46 -21.03 -8.56 -12.07
CA PRO A 46 -20.84 -7.22 -12.60
C PRO A 46 -22.18 -6.63 -13.07
N THR A 47 -23.03 -6.27 -12.10
CA THR A 47 -24.31 -5.61 -12.36
C THR A 47 -24.14 -4.09 -12.46
N PHE A 48 -24.91 -3.47 -13.36
CA PHE A 48 -24.91 -2.00 -13.52
C PHE A 48 -25.32 -1.27 -12.24
N ALA A 49 -26.23 -1.86 -11.46
CA ALA A 49 -26.75 -1.27 -10.23
C ALA A 49 -25.81 -1.38 -9.02
N ARG A 50 -24.60 -1.95 -9.18
CA ARG A 50 -23.65 -2.11 -8.08
C ARG A 50 -23.17 -0.74 -7.60
N PRO A 51 -23.52 -0.30 -6.38
CA PRO A 51 -23.04 0.98 -5.87
C PRO A 51 -21.52 0.89 -5.62
N PRO A 52 -20.77 1.99 -5.83
CA PRO A 52 -19.41 2.08 -5.34
C PRO A 52 -19.43 1.88 -3.83
N VAL A 53 -18.55 1.03 -3.31
CA VAL A 53 -18.45 0.84 -1.86
C VAL A 53 -17.68 2.03 -1.30
N GLU A 54 -18.38 2.93 -0.61
CA GLU A 54 -17.75 4.00 0.15
C GLU A 54 -16.98 3.36 1.31
N LYS A 55 -15.65 3.26 1.16
CA LYS A 55 -14.77 2.77 2.20
C LYS A 55 -13.88 3.91 2.66
N THR A 56 -13.85 4.15 3.96
CA THR A 56 -12.82 4.98 4.56
C THR A 56 -11.49 4.24 4.44
N ILE A 57 -10.54 4.84 3.73
CA ILE A 57 -9.19 4.30 3.58
C ILE A 57 -8.37 4.86 4.74
N ASN A 58 -7.96 3.99 5.65
CA ASN A 58 -7.10 4.38 6.76
C ASN A 58 -5.64 4.47 6.29
N PRO A 59 -4.87 5.47 6.76
CA PRO A 59 -3.44 5.52 6.50
C PRO A 59 -2.74 4.34 7.18
N ILE A 60 -1.72 3.78 6.52
CA ILE A 60 -0.93 2.66 7.03
C ILE A 60 0.32 3.25 7.69
N PHE A 61 0.38 3.17 9.02
CA PHE A 61 1.54 3.56 9.82
C PHE A 61 2.03 2.35 10.61
N TYR A 62 3.34 2.22 10.69
CA TYR A 62 4.01 1.20 11.50
C TYR A 62 4.68 1.83 12.72
N PRO A 63 4.87 1.07 13.82
CA PRO A 63 5.55 1.60 15.01
C PRO A 63 6.95 2.15 14.72
N GLU A 64 7.68 1.53 13.78
CA GLU A 64 9.01 1.99 13.42
C GLU A 64 9.04 3.27 12.57
N ASP A 65 7.89 3.73 12.04
CA ASP A 65 7.84 4.98 11.28
C ASP A 65 8.13 6.21 12.16
N VAL A 66 7.90 6.10 13.47
CA VAL A 66 8.32 7.12 14.44
C VAL A 66 9.86 7.25 14.45
N ILE A 67 10.55 6.12 14.43
CA ILE A 67 12.02 6.04 14.41
C ILE A 67 12.54 6.54 13.06
N ARG A 68 11.94 6.09 11.95
CA ARG A 68 12.29 6.55 10.59
C ARG A 68 12.11 8.06 10.45
N GLY A 69 11.00 8.61 10.94
CA GLY A 69 10.73 10.05 10.93
C GLY A 69 11.77 10.85 11.71
N LYS A 70 12.17 10.36 12.89
CA LYS A 70 13.25 10.97 13.69
C LYS A 70 14.60 10.88 12.99
N PHE A 71 14.94 9.72 12.41
CA PHE A 71 16.15 9.50 11.63
C PHE A 71 16.23 10.49 10.44
N LEU A 72 15.19 10.55 9.61
CA LEU A 72 15.13 11.45 8.44
C LEU A 72 15.21 12.93 8.84
N LYS A 73 14.63 13.31 9.99
CA LYS A 73 14.70 14.69 10.50
C LYS A 73 16.14 15.08 10.88
N ILE A 74 16.95 14.15 11.38
CA ILE A 74 18.32 14.42 11.86
C ILE A 74 19.36 14.23 10.76
N PHE A 75 19.24 13.17 9.96
CA PHE A 75 20.26 12.75 8.99
C PHE A 75 19.85 12.96 7.53
N GLY A 76 18.59 13.28 7.26
CA GLY A 76 18.06 13.34 5.90
C GLY A 76 18.03 11.96 5.25
N SER A 77 18.20 11.92 3.92
CA SER A 77 18.26 10.68 3.14
C SER A 77 19.70 10.43 2.65
N PRO A 78 20.57 9.81 3.47
CA PRO A 78 21.99 9.64 3.13
C PRO A 78 22.26 8.52 2.12
N ASP A 79 21.28 7.66 1.86
CA ASP A 79 21.46 6.39 1.15
C ASP A 79 20.74 6.39 -0.21
N VAL A 80 21.29 5.63 -1.18
CA VAL A 80 20.64 5.37 -2.48
C VAL A 80 20.01 3.98 -2.43
N HIS A 81 18.69 3.93 -2.60
CA HIS A 81 17.96 2.67 -2.47
C HIS A 81 17.89 1.92 -3.80
N ASN A 82 18.32 0.66 -3.79
CA ASN A 82 18.14 -0.25 -4.91
C ASN A 82 16.86 -1.07 -4.75
N LEU A 83 15.78 -0.63 -5.39
CA LEU A 83 14.47 -1.28 -5.32
C LEU A 83 14.40 -2.60 -6.12
N MET A 84 15.44 -2.93 -6.90
CA MET A 84 15.49 -4.17 -7.69
C MET A 84 15.96 -5.39 -6.90
N LYS A 85 16.62 -5.18 -5.75
CA LYS A 85 17.11 -6.26 -4.88
C LYS A 85 16.20 -6.40 -3.67
N PRO A 86 15.22 -7.33 -3.69
CA PRO A 86 14.36 -7.56 -2.54
C PRO A 86 15.21 -8.01 -1.34
N GLY A 87 15.05 -7.34 -0.20
CA GLY A 87 15.76 -7.64 1.03
C GLY A 87 17.07 -6.86 1.24
N GLU A 88 17.48 -6.01 0.31
CA GLU A 88 18.59 -5.09 0.56
C GLU A 88 18.20 -4.08 1.66
N LYS A 89 18.93 -4.11 2.78
CA LYS A 89 18.66 -3.25 3.93
C LYS A 89 19.37 -1.91 3.76
N SER A 90 18.56 -0.85 3.64
CA SER A 90 19.05 0.53 3.68
C SER A 90 19.70 0.86 5.03
N ILE A 91 20.51 1.93 5.06
CA ILE A 91 21.11 2.43 6.30
C ILE A 91 20.03 2.70 7.35
N MET A 92 18.92 3.32 6.95
CA MET A 92 17.78 3.59 7.84
C MET A 92 17.15 2.30 8.38
N GLN A 93 17.02 1.25 7.55
CA GLN A 93 16.47 -0.03 8.01
C GLN A 93 17.41 -0.72 9.01
N ARG A 94 18.72 -0.69 8.79
CA ARG A 94 19.71 -1.19 9.77
C ARG A 94 19.64 -0.40 11.09
N PHE A 95 19.41 0.91 11.01
CA PHE A 95 19.22 1.76 12.18
C PHE A 95 18.00 1.34 12.99
N VAL A 96 16.85 1.16 12.33
CA VAL A 96 15.61 0.72 12.98
C VAL A 96 15.79 -0.64 13.67
N GLU A 97 16.40 -1.60 12.99
CA GLU A 97 16.65 -2.94 13.55
C GLU A 97 17.52 -2.86 14.80
N LYS A 98 18.61 -2.07 14.75
CA LYS A 98 19.50 -1.92 15.89
C LYS A 98 18.84 -1.17 17.06
N TYR A 99 18.03 -0.16 16.76
CA TYR A 99 17.24 0.55 17.76
C TYR A 99 16.30 -0.41 18.49
N GLN A 100 15.58 -1.25 17.75
CA GLN A 100 14.65 -2.24 18.32
C GLN A 100 15.39 -3.32 19.15
N GLU A 101 16.60 -3.72 18.76
CA GLU A 101 17.44 -4.62 19.59
C GLU A 101 17.78 -3.98 20.94
N ILE A 102 18.20 -2.71 20.94
CA ILE A 102 18.58 -1.99 22.15
C ILE A 102 17.36 -1.73 23.03
N GLU A 103 16.23 -1.34 22.44
CA GLU A 103 14.96 -1.15 23.13
C GLU A 103 14.49 -2.43 23.83
N LYS A 104 14.55 -3.58 23.14
CA LYS A 104 14.23 -4.89 23.73
C LYS A 104 15.13 -5.26 24.90
N SER A 105 16.39 -4.85 24.86
CA SER A 105 17.34 -5.11 25.96
C SER A 105 17.03 -4.32 27.23
N ARG A 106 16.08 -3.34 27.17
CA ARG A 106 15.65 -2.47 28.30
C ARG A 106 16.79 -1.81 29.08
N LYS A 107 17.94 -1.61 28.42
CA LYS A 107 19.12 -0.97 29.03
C LYS A 107 18.93 0.52 29.28
N PHE A 108 18.01 1.16 28.56
CA PHE A 108 17.74 2.59 28.64
C PHE A 108 16.24 2.84 28.76
N SER A 109 15.86 3.84 29.57
CA SER A 109 14.46 4.23 29.79
C SER A 109 13.99 5.34 28.85
N ASN A 110 14.91 6.14 28.30
CA ASN A 110 14.58 7.28 27.45
C ASN A 110 14.85 6.96 25.96
N GLU A 111 13.93 7.34 25.08
CA GLU A 111 14.07 7.16 23.62
C GLU A 111 15.29 7.89 23.04
N ASP A 112 15.65 9.05 23.59
CA ASP A 112 16.81 9.82 23.14
C ASP A 112 18.13 9.10 23.46
N ASP A 113 18.21 8.43 24.61
CA ASP A 113 19.39 7.66 25.01
C ASP A 113 19.53 6.41 24.15
N ILE A 114 18.42 5.71 23.85
CA ILE A 114 18.40 4.57 22.91
C ILE A 114 18.87 5.02 21.52
N PHE A 115 18.39 6.17 21.05
CA PHE A 115 18.74 6.70 19.74
C PHE A 115 20.25 7.00 19.63
N ARG A 116 20.84 7.66 20.64
CA ARG A 116 22.28 7.95 20.70
C ARG A 116 23.13 6.68 20.83
N ALA A 117 22.67 5.71 21.62
CA ALA A 117 23.33 4.42 21.75
C ALA A 117 23.31 3.65 20.42
N THR A 118 22.23 3.76 19.65
CA THR A 118 22.10 3.16 18.32
C THR A 118 23.03 3.82 17.32
N GLU A 119 23.10 5.16 17.30
CA GLU A 119 24.06 5.93 16.48
C GLU A 119 25.49 5.46 16.78
N SER A 120 25.88 5.44 18.05
CA SER A 120 27.22 5.03 18.49
C SER A 120 27.56 3.57 18.13
N ALA A 121 26.59 2.65 18.27
CA ALA A 121 26.79 1.24 17.94
C ALA A 121 27.01 1.04 16.43
N LEU A 122 26.25 1.75 15.60
CA LEU A 122 26.36 1.62 14.14
C LEU A 122 27.59 2.34 13.57
N GLU A 123 28.07 3.39 14.24
CA GLU A 123 29.36 4.01 13.92
C GLU A 123 30.54 3.05 14.18
N GLN A 124 30.47 2.24 15.25
CA GLN A 124 31.44 1.18 15.51
C GLN A 124 31.40 0.08 14.43
N ASP A 125 30.21 -0.21 13.88
CA ASP A 125 30.03 -1.11 12.74
C ASP A 125 30.48 -0.50 11.40
N GLY A 126 30.98 0.74 11.40
CA GLY A 126 31.57 1.43 10.24
C GLY A 126 30.59 2.25 9.40
N LEU A 127 29.35 2.45 9.86
CA LEU A 127 28.40 3.35 9.20
C LEU A 127 28.71 4.82 9.55
N LYS A 128 28.62 5.71 8.57
CA LYS A 128 28.81 7.15 8.78
C LYS A 128 27.49 7.88 8.65
N PHE A 129 27.13 8.65 9.67
CA PHE A 129 25.95 9.49 9.65
C PHE A 129 26.35 10.95 9.43
N VAL A 130 25.76 11.60 8.42
CA VAL A 130 25.90 13.04 8.19
C VAL A 130 24.62 13.70 8.66
N ARG A 131 24.73 14.66 9.58
CA ARG A 131 23.57 15.42 10.06
C ARG A 131 23.12 16.39 8.98
N ALA A 132 21.83 16.36 8.67
CA ALA A 132 21.23 17.30 7.74
C ALA A 132 21.23 18.71 8.35
N ALA A 133 21.50 19.72 7.51
CA ALA A 133 21.32 21.10 7.92
C ALA A 133 19.85 21.33 8.33
N PRO A 134 19.58 22.20 9.34
CA PRO A 134 18.21 22.48 9.72
C PRO A 134 17.43 23.04 8.52
N ALA A 135 16.40 22.32 8.10
CA ALA A 135 15.52 22.80 7.05
C ALA A 135 14.79 24.06 7.55
N ASN A 136 14.99 25.20 6.88
CA ASN A 136 14.18 26.41 7.09
C ASN A 136 12.72 26.07 6.77
N ARG A 137 11.92 25.81 7.80
CA ARG A 137 10.48 25.50 7.66
C ARG A 137 9.69 26.78 7.49
N SER A 138 9.64 27.31 6.27
CA SER A 138 8.69 28.35 5.85
C SER A 138 7.78 27.84 4.73
N ILE A 139 7.20 26.65 4.89
CA ILE A 139 6.09 26.19 4.03
C ILE A 139 5.13 25.38 4.91
N VAL A 140 4.37 26.08 5.74
CA VAL A 140 3.04 25.61 6.16
C VAL A 140 2.07 26.53 5.45
N GLY A 141 1.65 26.12 4.25
CA GLY A 141 0.50 26.72 3.61
C GLY A 141 -0.73 26.40 4.46
N SER A 142 -1.44 27.46 4.83
CA SER A 142 -2.78 27.46 5.40
C SER A 142 -3.64 26.37 4.76
N LEU A 143 -3.97 25.32 5.51
CA LEU A 143 -5.17 24.53 5.23
C LEU A 143 -6.25 25.16 6.09
N ASP A 144 -7.04 25.99 5.43
CA ASP A 144 -8.11 26.80 5.98
C ASP A 144 -9.03 26.00 6.89
N GLU A 145 -9.21 26.52 8.11
CA GLU A 145 -10.44 26.35 8.88
C GLU A 145 -11.61 26.92 8.05
N LYS A 146 -12.33 26.06 7.35
CA LYS A 146 -13.75 26.30 7.09
C LYS A 146 -14.57 25.37 7.98
N LYS A 147 -14.91 25.91 9.15
CA LYS A 147 -16.10 25.50 9.90
C LYS A 147 -17.30 26.06 9.15
N ASP A 148 -18.17 25.16 8.70
CA ASP A 148 -19.61 25.43 8.59
C ASP A 148 -20.28 24.87 9.85
#